data_AF-A0A957CU65-F1
#
_entry.id   AF-A0A957CU65-F1
#
_cell.length_a   1.000
_cell.length_b   1.000
_cell.length_c   1.000
_cell.angle_alpha   90.00
_cell.angle_beta   90.00
_cell.angle_gamma   90.00
#
_symmetry.space_group_name_H-M   'P 1'
#
loop_
_entity.id
_entity.type
_entity.pdbx_description
1 polymer ?
#
loop_
_entity_poly.entity_id
_entity_poly.type
_entity_poly.pdbx_seq_one_letter_code
_entity_poly.pdbx_strand_id
1 'polypeptide(L)'
;MRQFLPVQRMNDTGIGLAGIDGVWWLPAQTPFSLQPTVADALNAFGCAVFALFDCVTTLFQQETDERIGELLRYKVPESLQEFVGNGRVLSVRPDFQLQQMNNGRLQPVVTELEICPSAHGFAHAMQVGYGLATDLVDGFAQFLNGRLLLFVSTAQWSEFLFEQLAFCRALAAVGARGRVLLDVPITTLADEVRCGQRWQPPMFGIQTKTADWDDDVIARIQAHGFEKFFWRPEPGDSYSALSTQHSALLWPEDVRDAVVFRFGYCDCFAPDKLAYFAKWQARGATLLNPASFILDSKVIMALVRETAVRRHLSADVLAVLDRCIPETHLLQPPLPAALLGEKDAWIIKYAGFDGDNQAWGG
;
A
#
# COMPACT_ATOMS: atom_id res chain seq x y z
N MET A 1 -33.91 5.94 13.25
CA MET A 1 -33.08 6.83 12.40
C MET A 1 -33.07 6.24 10.99
N ARG A 2 -33.28 7.04 9.94
CA ARG A 2 -33.09 6.55 8.56
C ARG A 2 -31.59 6.30 8.37
N GLN A 3 -31.22 5.08 7.98
CA GLN A 3 -29.84 4.71 7.73
C GLN A 3 -29.26 5.63 6.65
N PHE A 4 -28.08 6.20 6.90
CA PHE A 4 -27.41 7.08 5.94
C PHE A 4 -27.04 6.25 4.70
N LEU A 5 -27.69 6.55 3.55
CA LEU A 5 -27.62 5.74 2.34
C LEU A 5 -26.18 5.43 1.86
N PRO A 6 -25.20 6.37 1.95
CA PRO A 6 -23.81 6.06 1.62
C PRO A 6 -23.19 4.94 2.46
N VAL A 7 -23.48 4.87 3.76
CA VAL A 7 -22.97 3.78 4.63
C VAL A 7 -23.53 2.44 4.21
N GLN A 8 -24.83 2.38 3.88
CA GLN A 8 -25.43 1.13 3.41
C GLN A 8 -24.73 0.65 2.13
N ARG A 9 -24.55 1.54 1.15
CA ARG A 9 -23.86 1.22 -0.11
C ARG A 9 -22.41 0.81 0.10
N MET A 10 -21.69 1.46 1.02
CA MET A 10 -20.33 1.07 1.39
C MET A 10 -20.33 -0.34 2.00
N ASN A 11 -21.23 -0.63 2.94
CA ASN A 11 -21.35 -1.95 3.57
C ASN A 11 -21.70 -3.05 2.56
N ASP A 12 -22.54 -2.73 1.57
CA ASP A 12 -22.90 -3.67 0.49
C ASP A 12 -21.68 -4.10 -0.34
N THR A 13 -20.56 -3.35 -0.29
CA THR A 13 -19.28 -3.75 -0.91
C THR A 13 -18.54 -4.85 -0.15
N GLY A 14 -19.03 -5.27 1.01
CA GLY A 14 -18.39 -6.26 1.88
C GLY A 14 -17.09 -5.76 2.48
N ILE A 15 -16.89 -4.43 2.50
CA ILE A 15 -15.74 -3.78 3.11
C ILE A 15 -15.68 -4.09 4.61
N GLY A 16 -14.49 -4.12 5.18
CA GLY A 16 -14.29 -4.32 6.61
C GLY A 16 -12.84 -4.08 7.02
N LEU A 17 -12.61 -3.96 8.32
CA LEU A 17 -11.26 -3.86 8.92
C LEU A 17 -11.23 -4.68 10.21
N ALA A 18 -10.26 -5.60 10.30
CA ALA A 18 -10.16 -6.54 11.42
C ALA A 18 -11.51 -7.25 11.65
N GLY A 19 -11.99 -7.26 12.90
CA GLY A 19 -13.30 -7.81 13.26
C GLY A 19 -14.48 -6.88 12.99
N ILE A 20 -14.28 -5.65 12.50
CA ILE A 20 -15.40 -4.75 12.20
C ILE A 20 -15.92 -5.04 10.79
N ASP A 21 -17.20 -5.39 10.70
CA ASP A 21 -17.89 -5.57 9.42
C ASP A 21 -18.45 -4.25 8.90
N GLY A 22 -18.24 -3.98 7.62
CA GLY A 22 -18.63 -2.72 7.01
C GLY A 22 -17.69 -1.55 7.31
N VAL A 23 -18.27 -0.36 7.24
CA VAL A 23 -17.59 0.92 7.44
C VAL A 23 -17.14 1.07 8.90
N TRP A 24 -15.82 1.11 9.11
CA TRP A 24 -15.19 1.30 10.42
C TRP A 24 -14.81 2.77 10.71
N TRP A 25 -14.77 3.61 9.67
CA TRP A 25 -14.46 5.04 9.78
C TRP A 25 -15.73 5.88 9.92
N LEU A 26 -15.59 7.15 10.30
CA LEU A 26 -16.70 8.10 10.29
C LEU A 26 -16.87 8.70 8.89
N PRO A 27 -17.95 8.40 8.15
CA PRO A 27 -18.14 8.95 6.82
C PRO A 27 -18.53 10.42 6.90
N ALA A 28 -18.02 11.21 5.96
CA ALA A 28 -18.53 12.55 5.72
C ALA A 28 -20.00 12.51 5.28
N GLN A 29 -20.75 13.58 5.57
CA GLN A 29 -22.15 13.67 5.14
C GLN A 29 -22.28 13.78 3.62
N THR A 30 -21.33 14.46 2.97
CA THR A 30 -21.29 14.66 1.52
C THR A 30 -19.83 14.78 1.05
N PRO A 31 -19.51 14.40 -0.20
CA PRO A 31 -18.21 14.71 -0.79
C PRO A 31 -18.06 16.22 -1.01
N PHE A 32 -16.83 16.73 -0.97
CA PHE A 32 -16.51 18.08 -1.39
C PHE A 32 -15.78 18.06 -2.73
N SER A 33 -15.93 19.13 -3.52
CA SER A 33 -15.23 19.26 -4.79
C SER A 33 -13.85 19.87 -4.59
N LEU A 34 -12.83 19.29 -5.23
CA LEU A 34 -11.52 19.92 -5.32
C LEU A 34 -11.57 21.10 -6.29
N GLN A 35 -10.83 22.16 -5.97
CA GLN A 35 -10.64 23.27 -6.91
C GLN A 35 -9.90 22.74 -8.16
N PRO A 36 -10.23 23.17 -9.39
CA PRO A 36 -9.58 22.67 -10.60
C PRO A 36 -8.04 22.78 -10.55
N THR A 37 -7.53 23.87 -9.98
CA THR A 37 -6.08 24.07 -9.82
C THR A 37 -5.42 23.06 -8.89
N VAL A 38 -6.15 22.50 -7.91
CA VAL A 38 -5.65 21.43 -7.04
C VAL A 38 -5.64 20.12 -7.82
N ALA A 39 -6.69 19.82 -8.58
CA ALA A 39 -6.74 18.62 -9.41
C ALA A 39 -5.60 18.59 -10.45
N ASP A 40 -5.34 19.72 -11.13
CA ASP A 40 -4.24 19.85 -12.07
C ASP A 40 -2.88 19.64 -11.39
N ALA A 41 -2.70 20.17 -10.18
CA ALA A 41 -1.47 19.99 -9.40
C ALA A 41 -1.27 18.52 -8.98
N LEU A 42 -2.33 17.83 -8.56
CA LEU A 42 -2.28 16.40 -8.23
C LEU A 42 -1.94 15.54 -9.45
N ASN A 43 -2.52 15.85 -10.62
CA ASN A 43 -2.21 15.16 -11.87
C ASN A 43 -0.75 15.36 -12.28
N ALA A 44 -0.25 16.60 -12.23
CA ALA A 44 1.15 16.89 -12.52
C ALA A 44 2.10 16.18 -11.55
N PHE A 45 1.73 16.14 -10.27
CA PHE A 45 2.48 15.40 -9.25
C PHE A 45 2.54 13.91 -9.55
N GLY A 46 1.42 13.31 -9.97
CA GLY A 46 1.35 11.91 -10.38
C GLY A 46 2.42 11.54 -11.40
N CYS A 47 2.68 12.37 -12.40
CA CYS A 47 3.77 12.14 -13.35
C CYS A 47 5.17 12.38 -12.73
N ALA A 48 5.33 13.46 -11.98
CA ALA A 48 6.62 13.87 -11.42
C ALA A 48 7.17 12.85 -10.40
N VAL A 49 6.30 12.24 -9.59
CA VAL A 49 6.72 11.29 -8.55
C VAL A 49 7.28 9.99 -9.14
N PHE A 50 6.71 9.48 -10.23
CA PHE A 50 7.29 8.31 -10.92
C PHE A 50 8.65 8.63 -11.55
N ALA A 51 8.83 9.84 -12.10
CA ALA A 51 10.13 10.27 -12.60
C ALA A 51 11.18 10.34 -11.47
N LEU A 52 10.79 10.78 -10.27
CA LEU A 52 11.64 10.74 -9.09
C LEU A 52 12.04 9.30 -8.73
N PHE A 53 11.08 8.37 -8.66
CA PHE A 53 11.35 6.96 -8.36
C PHE A 53 12.29 6.30 -9.39
N ASP A 54 12.05 6.52 -10.68
CA ASP A 54 12.91 6.00 -11.75
C ASP A 54 14.34 6.57 -11.64
N CYS A 55 14.47 7.87 -11.34
CA CYS A 55 15.76 8.53 -11.15
C CYS A 55 16.51 7.95 -9.95
N VAL A 56 15.88 7.85 -8.79
CA VAL A 56 16.51 7.33 -7.56
C VAL A 56 16.92 5.87 -7.74
N THR A 57 16.06 5.05 -8.34
CA THR A 57 16.34 3.63 -8.60
C THR A 57 17.55 3.49 -9.53
N THR A 58 17.62 4.31 -10.58
CA THR A 58 18.74 4.31 -11.52
C THR A 58 20.05 4.71 -10.84
N LEU A 59 20.05 5.80 -10.08
CA LEU A 59 21.26 6.30 -9.40
C LEU A 59 21.77 5.32 -8.34
N PHE A 60 20.86 4.66 -7.64
CA PHE A 60 21.22 3.63 -6.68
C PHE A 60 21.83 2.39 -7.36
N GLN A 61 21.20 1.90 -8.43
CA GLN A 61 21.69 0.71 -9.16
C GLN A 61 23.03 0.93 -9.87
N GLN A 62 23.32 2.15 -10.30
CA GLN A 62 24.59 2.48 -10.95
C GLN A 62 25.72 2.77 -9.95
N GLU A 63 25.42 2.85 -8.65
CA GLU A 63 26.36 3.21 -7.59
C GLU A 63 27.14 4.51 -7.90
N THR A 64 26.50 5.42 -8.64
CA THR A 64 27.14 6.65 -9.15
C THR A 64 27.27 7.75 -8.10
N ASP A 65 26.58 7.63 -6.98
CA ASP A 65 26.56 8.63 -5.91
C ASP A 65 26.54 7.93 -4.54
N GLU A 66 27.67 8.04 -3.83
CA GLU A 66 27.85 7.43 -2.50
C GLU A 66 26.83 7.95 -1.48
N ARG A 67 26.47 9.24 -1.55
CA ARG A 67 25.52 9.86 -0.62
C ARG A 67 24.12 9.30 -0.79
N ILE A 68 23.67 9.11 -2.02
CA ILE A 68 22.40 8.43 -2.31
C ILE A 68 22.43 7.01 -1.76
N GLY A 69 23.53 6.28 -1.97
CA GLY A 69 23.72 4.94 -1.42
C GLY A 69 23.67 4.90 0.12
N GLU A 70 24.30 5.85 0.80
CA GLU A 70 24.26 5.99 2.26
C GLU A 70 22.86 6.25 2.79
N LEU A 71 22.14 7.21 2.20
CA LEU A 71 20.79 7.59 2.62
C LEU A 71 19.82 6.41 2.46
N LEU A 72 19.92 5.72 1.34
CA LEU A 72 19.04 4.60 1.00
C LEU A 72 19.31 3.36 1.86
N ARG A 73 20.56 3.11 2.28
CA ARG A 73 20.94 1.99 3.15
C ARG A 73 20.88 2.32 4.64
N TYR A 74 20.60 3.57 5.01
CA TYR A 74 20.62 4.01 6.40
C TYR A 74 19.61 3.23 7.26
N LYS A 75 20.11 2.54 8.29
CA LYS A 75 19.34 1.69 9.23
C LYS A 75 18.57 0.52 8.58
N VAL A 76 18.83 0.21 7.32
CA VAL A 76 18.24 -0.94 6.66
C VAL A 76 18.95 -2.21 7.18
N PRO A 77 18.21 -3.20 7.71
CA PRO A 77 18.78 -4.48 8.12
C PRO A 77 19.60 -5.11 6.99
N GLU A 78 20.79 -5.63 7.29
CA GLU A 78 21.70 -6.22 6.30
C GLU A 78 21.02 -7.33 5.49
N SER A 79 20.18 -8.14 6.13
CA SER A 79 19.37 -9.19 5.49
C SER A 79 18.38 -8.66 4.45
N LEU A 80 17.97 -7.40 4.53
CA LEU A 80 17.10 -6.74 3.55
C LEU A 80 17.87 -6.05 2.43
N GLN A 81 19.16 -5.75 2.63
CA GLN A 81 19.96 -5.04 1.64
C GLN A 81 20.20 -5.85 0.36
N GLU A 82 20.14 -7.19 0.46
CA GLU A 82 20.24 -8.10 -0.68
C GLU A 82 18.92 -8.18 -1.49
N PHE A 83 17.80 -7.74 -0.91
CA PHE A 83 16.50 -7.68 -1.58
C PHE A 83 16.31 -6.30 -2.24
N VAL A 84 17.01 -6.11 -3.37
CA VAL A 84 16.77 -5.02 -4.31
C VAL A 84 16.26 -5.64 -5.60
N GLY A 85 14.94 -5.61 -5.78
CA GLY A 85 14.30 -6.05 -7.00
C GLY A 85 14.62 -5.12 -8.16
N ASN A 86 14.88 -5.68 -9.34
CA ASN A 86 14.83 -4.92 -10.59
C ASN A 86 13.38 -4.58 -10.91
N GLY A 87 13.11 -3.40 -11.48
CA GLY A 87 11.77 -3.02 -11.91
C GLY A 87 11.49 -1.53 -11.72
N ARG A 88 10.27 -1.13 -12.05
CA ARG A 88 9.77 0.23 -11.85
C ARG A 88 8.69 0.23 -10.77
N VAL A 89 8.56 1.35 -10.06
CA VAL A 89 7.40 1.62 -9.22
C VAL A 89 6.20 1.83 -10.16
N LEU A 90 5.15 1.02 -10.06
CA LEU A 90 3.98 1.11 -10.95
C LEU A 90 2.73 1.61 -10.23
N SER A 91 2.73 1.68 -8.89
CA SER A 91 1.65 2.33 -8.16
C SER A 91 2.12 2.87 -6.82
N VAL A 92 1.65 4.07 -6.48
CA VAL A 92 1.95 4.77 -5.24
C VAL A 92 0.68 5.47 -4.78
N ARG A 93 0.43 5.50 -3.46
CA ARG A 93 -0.62 6.34 -2.85
C ARG A 93 0.05 7.50 -2.12
N PRO A 94 0.23 8.65 -2.78
CA PRO A 94 0.66 9.85 -2.09
C PRO A 94 -0.47 10.39 -1.22
N ASP A 95 -0.18 10.62 0.05
CA ASP A 95 -1.10 11.27 0.98
C ASP A 95 -0.82 12.78 0.98
N PHE A 96 -1.88 13.59 0.91
CA PHE A 96 -1.76 15.04 0.77
C PHE A 96 -2.52 15.79 1.87
N GLN A 97 -1.94 16.92 2.29
CA GLN A 97 -2.67 18.00 2.95
C GLN A 97 -2.79 19.20 2.00
N LEU A 98 -3.85 19.99 2.16
CA LEU A 98 -4.04 21.23 1.41
C LEU A 98 -3.55 22.41 2.25
N GLN A 99 -2.47 23.04 1.81
CA GLN A 99 -1.95 24.27 2.41
C GLN A 99 -2.60 25.49 1.76
N GLN A 100 -3.07 26.42 2.59
CA GLN A 100 -3.50 27.73 2.11
C GLN A 100 -2.29 28.64 1.89
N MET A 101 -2.11 29.09 0.66
CA MET A 101 -1.04 30.01 0.26
C MET A 101 -1.44 31.46 0.54
N ASN A 102 -0.45 32.36 0.64
CA ASN A 102 -0.67 33.80 0.88
C ASN A 102 -1.57 34.49 -0.16
N ASN A 103 -1.68 33.91 -1.37
CA ASN A 103 -2.55 34.39 -2.44
C ASN A 103 -3.96 33.78 -2.40
N GLY A 104 -4.32 33.07 -1.33
CA GLY A 104 -5.61 32.41 -1.14
C GLY A 104 -5.78 31.09 -1.90
N ARG A 105 -4.80 30.65 -2.71
CA ARG A 105 -4.85 29.37 -3.41
C ARG A 105 -4.57 28.21 -2.47
N LEU A 106 -5.16 27.06 -2.76
CA LEU A 106 -4.82 25.80 -2.11
C LEU A 106 -3.72 25.08 -2.87
N GLN A 107 -2.72 24.58 -2.15
CA GLN A 107 -1.59 23.82 -2.68
C GLN A 107 -1.55 22.43 -2.02
N PRO A 108 -1.52 21.35 -2.81
CA PRO A 108 -1.31 20.02 -2.26
C PRO A 108 0.14 19.88 -1.80
N VAL A 109 0.31 19.43 -0.56
CA VAL A 109 1.60 19.12 0.04
C VAL A 109 1.58 17.66 0.48
N VAL A 110 2.55 16.90 -0.02
CA VAL A 110 2.72 15.48 0.25
C VAL A 110 3.14 15.30 1.71
N THR A 111 2.43 14.44 2.43
CA THR A 111 2.80 14.03 3.79
C THR A 111 3.45 12.66 3.84
N GLU A 112 3.17 11.82 2.82
CA GLU A 112 3.68 10.46 2.69
C GLU A 112 3.59 9.96 1.24
N LEU A 113 4.50 9.06 0.85
CA LEU A 113 4.50 8.35 -0.43
C LEU A 113 4.35 6.83 -0.17
N GLU A 114 3.13 6.32 -0.11
CA GLU A 114 2.88 4.91 0.22
C GLU A 114 3.10 3.99 -0.99
N ILE A 115 4.04 3.05 -0.88
CA ILE A 115 4.47 2.16 -1.97
C ILE A 115 4.00 0.72 -1.75
N CYS A 116 3.54 0.39 -0.55
CA CYS A 116 2.70 -0.79 -0.34
C CYS A 116 1.31 -0.34 0.09
N PRO A 117 0.61 0.52 -0.69
CA PRO A 117 -0.59 1.17 -0.21
C PRO A 117 -1.70 0.15 0.08
N SER A 118 -2.14 0.15 1.33
CA SER A 118 -3.42 -0.46 1.69
C SER A 118 -4.59 0.37 1.13
N ALA A 119 -5.82 -0.07 1.40
CA ALA A 119 -7.02 0.75 1.23
C ALA A 119 -7.60 0.83 -0.19
N HIS A 120 -7.24 -0.07 -1.10
CA HIS A 120 -7.90 -0.14 -2.42
C HIS A 120 -9.40 -0.42 -2.27
N GLY A 121 -9.75 -1.36 -1.39
CA GLY A 121 -11.14 -1.67 -1.06
C GLY A 121 -11.86 -0.52 -0.36
N PHE A 122 -11.17 0.20 0.54
CA PHE A 122 -11.75 1.36 1.21
C PHE A 122 -12.04 2.50 0.23
N ALA A 123 -11.11 2.80 -0.69
CA ALA A 123 -11.29 3.79 -1.73
C ALA A 123 -12.49 3.44 -2.63
N HIS A 124 -12.56 2.18 -3.08
CA HIS A 124 -13.70 1.71 -3.87
C HIS A 124 -15.03 1.80 -3.11
N ALA A 125 -15.07 1.37 -1.85
CA ALA A 125 -16.28 1.45 -1.03
C ALA A 125 -16.75 2.90 -0.88
N MET A 126 -15.83 3.85 -0.66
CA MET A 126 -16.15 5.28 -0.62
C MET A 126 -16.71 5.80 -1.94
N GLN A 127 -16.12 5.40 -3.08
CA GLN A 127 -16.62 5.77 -4.40
C GLN A 127 -18.06 5.29 -4.61
N VAL A 128 -18.33 4.02 -4.30
CA VAL A 128 -19.67 3.44 -4.38
C VAL A 128 -20.65 4.14 -3.44
N GLY A 129 -20.26 4.35 -2.19
CA GLY A 129 -21.10 4.98 -1.18
C GLY A 129 -21.59 6.37 -1.57
N TYR A 130 -20.66 7.21 -2.02
CA TYR A 130 -20.95 8.58 -2.43
C TYR A 130 -21.42 8.71 -3.89
N GLY A 131 -21.45 7.62 -4.67
CA GLY A 131 -21.80 7.66 -6.09
C GLY A 131 -20.78 8.40 -6.95
N LEU A 132 -19.51 8.32 -6.59
CA LEU A 132 -18.39 8.85 -7.37
C LEU A 132 -17.98 7.87 -8.46
N ALA A 133 -17.18 8.34 -9.42
CA ALA A 133 -16.57 7.47 -10.42
C ALA A 133 -15.66 6.42 -9.76
N THR A 134 -15.68 5.19 -10.28
CA THR A 134 -14.86 4.06 -9.84
C THR A 134 -13.53 3.98 -10.59
N ASP A 135 -12.91 5.14 -10.80
CA ASP A 135 -11.69 5.31 -11.61
C ASP A 135 -10.50 4.43 -11.16
N LEU A 136 -10.41 4.10 -9.87
CA LEU A 136 -9.38 3.21 -9.35
C LEU A 136 -9.54 1.78 -9.88
N VAL A 137 -10.76 1.23 -9.82
CA VAL A 137 -11.05 -0.13 -10.29
C VAL A 137 -10.88 -0.20 -11.81
N ASP A 138 -11.36 0.81 -12.53
CA ASP A 138 -11.25 0.89 -13.99
C ASP A 138 -9.77 1.07 -14.42
N GLY A 139 -9.02 1.92 -13.72
CA GLY A 139 -7.59 2.13 -13.95
C GLY A 139 -6.77 0.87 -13.72
N PHE A 140 -7.04 0.12 -12.64
CA PHE A 140 -6.42 -1.18 -12.43
C PHE A 140 -6.84 -2.20 -13.48
N ALA A 141 -8.11 -2.29 -13.85
CA ALA A 141 -8.57 -3.20 -14.90
C ALA A 141 -7.84 -2.95 -16.24
N GLN A 142 -7.69 -1.67 -16.61
CA GLN A 142 -6.94 -1.26 -17.80
C GLN A 142 -5.45 -1.61 -17.68
N PHE A 143 -4.82 -1.28 -16.55
CA PHE A 143 -3.41 -1.59 -16.30
C PHE A 143 -3.11 -3.09 -16.33
N LEU A 144 -4.00 -3.90 -15.75
CA LEU A 144 -3.87 -5.35 -15.75
C LEU A 144 -3.99 -5.92 -17.16
N ASN A 145 -4.82 -5.33 -18.03
CA ASN A 145 -5.00 -5.74 -19.43
C ASN A 145 -5.23 -7.27 -19.55
N GLY A 146 -6.15 -7.79 -18.74
CA GLY A 146 -6.48 -9.23 -18.68
C GLY A 146 -5.59 -10.06 -17.75
N ARG A 147 -4.44 -9.55 -17.28
CA ARG A 147 -3.60 -10.22 -16.28
C ARG A 147 -4.29 -10.31 -14.93
N LEU A 148 -3.82 -11.22 -14.09
CA LEU A 148 -4.28 -11.35 -12.71
C LEU A 148 -3.59 -10.30 -11.82
N LEU A 149 -4.35 -9.58 -10.99
CA LEU A 149 -3.80 -8.96 -9.78
C LEU A 149 -3.77 -9.97 -8.64
N LEU A 150 -2.59 -10.27 -8.12
CA LEU A 150 -2.40 -11.15 -6.97
C LEU A 150 -1.93 -10.34 -5.77
N PHE A 151 -2.83 -10.10 -4.82
CA PHE A 151 -2.46 -9.65 -3.48
C PHE A 151 -1.75 -10.79 -2.76
N VAL A 152 -0.53 -10.57 -2.29
CA VAL A 152 0.19 -11.50 -1.43
C VAL A 152 0.25 -10.90 -0.06
N SER A 153 -0.56 -11.44 0.84
CA SER A 153 -0.92 -10.83 2.12
C SER A 153 -0.35 -11.63 3.28
N THR A 154 0.24 -10.91 4.23
CA THR A 154 0.80 -11.50 5.43
C THR A 154 -0.19 -11.49 6.60
N ALA A 155 -0.12 -12.51 7.46
CA ALA A 155 -0.87 -12.59 8.71
C ALA A 155 -0.61 -11.40 9.65
N GLN A 156 0.58 -10.79 9.57
CA GLN A 156 0.93 -9.58 10.34
C GLN A 156 0.02 -8.39 10.02
N TRP A 157 -0.52 -8.37 8.81
CA TRP A 157 -1.37 -7.30 8.26
C TRP A 157 -2.80 -7.80 7.98
N SER A 158 -3.21 -8.87 8.68
CA SER A 158 -4.45 -9.60 8.39
C SER A 158 -5.72 -8.79 8.60
N GLU A 159 -5.67 -7.68 9.34
CA GLU A 159 -6.81 -6.78 9.52
C GLU A 159 -7.30 -6.15 8.21
N PHE A 160 -6.45 -6.10 7.17
CA PHE A 160 -6.80 -5.60 5.84
C PHE A 160 -7.36 -6.69 4.90
N LEU A 161 -7.54 -7.93 5.37
CA LEU A 161 -8.01 -9.02 4.50
C LEU A 161 -9.33 -8.68 3.79
N PHE A 162 -10.31 -8.12 4.50
CA PHE A 162 -11.63 -7.83 3.94
C PHE A 162 -11.60 -6.68 2.91
N GLU A 163 -10.73 -5.68 3.05
CA GLU A 163 -10.62 -4.63 2.02
C GLU A 163 -10.00 -5.15 0.73
N GLN A 164 -9.00 -6.03 0.84
CA GLN A 164 -8.40 -6.67 -0.34
C GLN A 164 -9.39 -7.57 -1.08
N LEU A 165 -10.19 -8.36 -0.34
CA LEU A 165 -11.24 -9.20 -0.91
C LEU A 165 -12.37 -8.37 -1.55
N ALA A 166 -12.80 -7.28 -0.91
CA ALA A 166 -13.77 -6.35 -1.46
C ALA A 166 -13.26 -5.73 -2.78
N PHE A 167 -11.98 -5.36 -2.86
CA PHE A 167 -11.39 -4.85 -4.10
C PHE A 167 -11.29 -5.91 -5.19
N CYS A 168 -10.94 -7.15 -4.85
CA CYS A 168 -10.95 -8.27 -5.80
C CYS A 168 -12.36 -8.53 -6.38
N ARG A 169 -13.40 -8.34 -5.57
CA ARG A 169 -14.80 -8.39 -6.01
C ARG A 169 -15.15 -7.23 -6.94
N ALA A 170 -14.66 -6.03 -6.66
CA ALA A 170 -14.85 -4.87 -7.51
C ALA A 170 -14.21 -5.07 -8.90
N LEU A 171 -12.97 -5.58 -8.95
CA LEU A 171 -12.30 -5.93 -10.21
C LEU A 171 -13.11 -6.95 -11.02
N ALA A 172 -13.65 -7.97 -10.37
CA ALA A 172 -14.48 -8.97 -11.04
C ALA A 172 -15.76 -8.38 -11.64
N ALA A 173 -16.35 -7.35 -11.01
CA ALA A 173 -17.55 -6.67 -11.53
C ALA A 173 -17.29 -5.93 -12.85
N VAL A 174 -16.05 -5.53 -13.13
CA VAL A 174 -15.63 -4.90 -14.40
C VAL A 174 -14.89 -5.87 -15.34
N GLY A 175 -14.94 -7.17 -15.06
CA GLY A 175 -14.33 -8.22 -15.89
C GLY A 175 -12.82 -8.41 -15.69
N ALA A 176 -12.21 -7.75 -14.72
CA ALA A 176 -10.81 -7.97 -14.35
C ALA A 176 -10.67 -9.11 -13.31
N ARG A 177 -9.44 -9.61 -13.13
CA ARG A 177 -9.15 -10.71 -12.21
C ARG A 177 -8.31 -10.20 -11.04
N GLY A 178 -8.82 -10.38 -9.82
CA GLY A 178 -8.09 -10.14 -8.57
C GLY A 178 -8.17 -11.36 -7.66
N ARG A 179 -7.06 -11.72 -6.99
CA ARG A 179 -6.99 -12.78 -5.98
C ARG A 179 -6.14 -12.39 -4.78
N VAL A 180 -6.38 -13.03 -3.63
CA VAL A 180 -5.58 -12.92 -2.41
C VAL A 180 -4.90 -14.26 -2.11
N LEU A 181 -3.58 -14.25 -1.99
CA LEU A 181 -2.76 -15.33 -1.46
C LEU A 181 -2.29 -14.96 -0.06
N LEU A 182 -2.63 -15.76 0.95
CA LEU A 182 -2.14 -15.57 2.31
C LEU A 182 -0.77 -16.25 2.50
N ASP A 183 0.02 -15.75 3.43
CA ASP A 183 1.27 -16.39 3.87
C ASP A 183 1.02 -17.58 4.83
N VAL A 184 -0.08 -17.56 5.58
CA VAL A 184 -0.56 -18.64 6.46
C VAL A 184 -1.96 -19.13 6.06
N PRO A 185 -2.30 -20.42 6.29
CA PRO A 185 -3.60 -20.95 5.92
C PRO A 185 -4.74 -20.14 6.56
N ILE A 186 -5.85 -19.95 5.84
CA ILE A 186 -6.97 -19.15 6.35
C ILE A 186 -7.54 -19.70 7.66
N THR A 187 -7.50 -21.02 7.85
CA THR A 187 -7.92 -21.66 9.11
C THR A 187 -6.98 -21.32 10.26
N THR A 188 -5.66 -21.29 10.01
CA THR A 188 -4.67 -20.85 10.99
C THR A 188 -4.90 -19.40 11.37
N LEU A 189 -5.07 -18.50 10.38
CA LEU A 189 -5.38 -17.10 10.65
C LEU A 189 -6.67 -16.96 11.48
N ALA A 190 -7.73 -17.68 11.12
CA ALA A 190 -9.00 -17.63 11.84
C ALA A 190 -8.88 -18.12 13.30
N ASP A 191 -8.07 -19.15 13.54
CA ASP A 191 -7.78 -19.65 14.88
C ASP A 191 -6.95 -18.66 15.70
N GLU A 192 -5.94 -18.00 15.08
CA GLU A 192 -5.15 -16.95 15.72
C GLU A 192 -6.01 -15.74 16.13
N VAL A 193 -6.94 -15.31 15.27
CA VAL A 193 -7.91 -14.25 15.59
C VAL A 193 -8.80 -14.68 16.76
N ARG A 194 -9.40 -15.87 16.69
CA ARG A 194 -10.32 -16.39 17.73
C ARG A 194 -9.65 -16.52 19.08
N CYS A 195 -8.38 -16.92 19.11
CA CYS A 195 -7.58 -17.04 20.33
C CYS A 195 -7.01 -15.69 20.83
N GLY A 196 -7.32 -14.59 20.15
CA GLY A 196 -6.90 -13.25 20.53
C GLY A 196 -5.42 -12.93 20.25
N GLN A 197 -4.77 -13.69 19.38
CA GLN A 197 -3.39 -13.43 18.96
C GLN A 197 -3.31 -12.37 17.86
N ARG A 198 -4.42 -12.18 17.13
CA ARG A 198 -4.59 -11.16 16.09
C ARG A 198 -5.77 -10.25 16.43
N TRP A 199 -5.82 -9.11 15.76
CA TRP A 199 -6.94 -8.16 15.82
C TRP A 199 -7.27 -7.73 17.25
N GLN A 200 -6.24 -7.30 17.98
CA GLN A 200 -6.36 -6.78 19.34
C GLN A 200 -6.19 -5.26 19.35
N PRO A 201 -7.01 -4.52 20.10
CA PRO A 201 -6.78 -3.11 20.33
C PRO A 201 -5.57 -2.87 21.26
N PRO A 202 -4.91 -1.71 21.20
CA PRO A 202 -5.25 -0.58 20.31
C PRO A 202 -4.85 -0.85 18.86
N MET A 203 -5.75 -0.59 17.91
CA MET A 203 -5.44 -0.67 16.48
C MET A 203 -6.20 0.40 15.69
N PHE A 204 -5.48 1.17 14.86
CA PHE A 204 -6.07 2.22 14.01
C PHE A 204 -7.05 3.17 14.72
N GLY A 205 -6.72 3.60 15.94
CA GLY A 205 -7.57 4.47 16.75
C GLY A 205 -8.69 3.76 17.53
N ILE A 206 -8.87 2.45 17.34
CA ILE A 206 -9.82 1.63 18.09
C ILE A 206 -9.16 1.16 19.39
N GLN A 207 -9.64 1.68 20.52
CA GLN A 207 -9.04 1.43 21.84
C GLN A 207 -9.55 0.16 22.53
N THR A 208 -10.74 -0.31 22.16
CA THR A 208 -11.38 -1.49 22.73
C THR A 208 -12.22 -2.19 21.67
N LYS A 209 -12.42 -3.51 21.78
CA LYS A 209 -13.34 -4.25 20.92
C LYS A 209 -14.76 -3.71 21.14
N THR A 210 -15.44 -3.34 20.05
CA THR A 210 -16.83 -2.89 20.08
C THR A 210 -17.78 -4.09 20.15
N ALA A 211 -19.06 -3.84 20.46
CA ALA A 211 -20.06 -4.90 20.50
C ALA A 211 -20.29 -5.59 19.13
N ASP A 212 -20.03 -4.86 18.05
CA ASP A 212 -20.18 -5.34 16.67
C ASP A 212 -18.89 -5.99 16.12
N TRP A 213 -17.91 -6.25 16.98
CA TRP A 213 -16.66 -6.91 16.60
C TRP A 213 -16.87 -8.42 16.42
N ASP A 214 -16.67 -8.88 15.19
CA ASP A 214 -16.85 -10.28 14.78
C ASP A 214 -15.49 -10.92 14.42
N ASP A 215 -15.05 -11.79 15.33
CA ASP A 215 -13.82 -12.58 15.21
C ASP A 215 -14.03 -13.89 14.40
N ASP A 216 -15.24 -14.18 13.90
CA ASP A 216 -15.50 -15.36 13.05
C ASP A 216 -15.15 -15.10 11.58
N VAL A 217 -13.84 -15.12 11.30
CA VAL A 217 -13.26 -14.86 9.97
C VAL A 217 -13.91 -15.73 8.87
N ILE A 218 -14.13 -17.02 9.16
CA ILE A 218 -14.61 -17.98 8.16
C ILE A 218 -16.08 -17.71 7.84
N ALA A 219 -16.92 -17.52 8.86
CA ALA A 219 -18.33 -17.24 8.65
C ALA A 219 -18.52 -15.92 7.86
N ARG A 220 -17.72 -14.90 8.15
CA ARG A 220 -17.76 -13.62 7.42
C ARG A 220 -17.36 -13.75 5.95
N ILE A 221 -16.29 -14.50 5.66
CA ILE A 221 -15.89 -14.80 4.28
C ILE A 221 -17.05 -15.44 3.51
N GLN A 222 -17.76 -16.39 4.13
CA GLN A 222 -18.90 -17.09 3.53
C GLN A 222 -20.10 -16.16 3.32
N ALA A 223 -20.44 -15.35 4.32
CA ALA A 223 -21.55 -14.42 4.26
C ALA A 223 -21.40 -13.41 3.10
N HIS A 224 -20.17 -12.96 2.83
CA HIS A 224 -19.86 -12.03 1.74
C HIS A 224 -19.53 -12.70 0.40
N GLY A 225 -19.51 -14.04 0.35
CA GLY A 225 -19.17 -14.81 -0.85
C GLY A 225 -17.74 -14.59 -1.35
N PHE A 226 -16.80 -14.37 -0.43
CA PHE A 226 -15.41 -14.01 -0.74
C PHE A 226 -14.49 -15.20 -1.02
N GLU A 227 -14.94 -16.44 -0.80
CA GLU A 227 -14.14 -17.67 -0.95
C GLU A 227 -13.51 -17.80 -2.35
N LYS A 228 -14.19 -17.28 -3.37
CA LYS A 228 -13.77 -17.33 -4.78
C LYS A 228 -12.64 -16.35 -5.12
N PHE A 229 -12.33 -15.41 -4.23
CA PHE A 229 -11.25 -14.43 -4.41
C PHE A 229 -9.95 -14.84 -3.74
N PHE A 230 -9.92 -15.93 -2.98
CA PHE A 230 -8.65 -16.52 -2.56
C PHE A 230 -7.96 -17.19 -3.75
N TRP A 231 -6.63 -17.14 -3.75
CA TRP A 231 -5.81 -17.91 -4.68
C TRP A 231 -6.17 -19.39 -4.57
N ARG A 232 -6.44 -20.00 -5.72
CA ARG A 232 -6.66 -21.44 -5.88
C ARG A 232 -5.91 -21.87 -7.13
N PRO A 233 -5.21 -23.01 -7.12
CA PRO A 233 -4.69 -23.59 -8.36
C PRO A 233 -5.83 -23.74 -9.38
N GLU A 234 -5.63 -23.36 -10.64
CA GLU A 234 -6.66 -23.52 -11.66
C GLU A 234 -6.76 -24.99 -12.12
N PRO A 235 -7.94 -25.45 -12.58
CA PRO A 235 -8.07 -26.79 -13.15
C PRO A 235 -7.15 -26.92 -14.37
N GLY A 236 -6.07 -27.70 -14.23
CA GLY A 236 -5.04 -27.88 -15.27
C GLY A 236 -3.62 -27.55 -14.80
N ASP A 237 -3.46 -26.84 -13.69
CA ASP A 237 -2.18 -26.81 -12.97
C ASP A 237 -1.96 -28.22 -12.37
N SER A 238 -0.75 -28.77 -12.46
CA SER A 238 -0.42 -30.16 -12.06
C SER A 238 -0.37 -30.36 -10.54
N TYR A 239 -1.35 -29.79 -9.83
CA TYR A 239 -1.56 -29.93 -8.41
C TYR A 239 -2.86 -30.70 -8.22
N SER A 240 -2.75 -31.93 -7.75
CA SER A 240 -3.92 -32.74 -7.41
C SER A 240 -4.75 -31.96 -6.38
N ALA A 241 -6.02 -31.76 -6.72
CA ALA A 241 -7.02 -31.15 -5.85
C ALA A 241 -6.94 -31.78 -4.46
N LEU A 242 -6.45 -31.04 -3.47
CA LEU A 242 -6.51 -31.48 -2.09
C LEU A 242 -7.81 -31.01 -1.46
N SER A 243 -8.41 -31.99 -0.81
CA SER A 243 -9.62 -31.97 -0.03
C SER A 243 -9.75 -30.75 0.86
N THR A 244 -11.00 -30.40 1.10
CA THR A 244 -11.54 -29.39 2.02
C THR A 244 -11.13 -29.56 3.49
N GLN A 245 -10.02 -30.25 3.81
CA GLN A 245 -9.61 -30.48 5.18
C GLN A 245 -8.17 -30.10 5.53
N HIS A 246 -7.11 -30.27 4.73
CA HIS A 246 -5.74 -30.06 5.23
C HIS A 246 -4.75 -29.48 4.18
N SER A 247 -5.04 -28.33 3.56
CA SER A 247 -4.06 -27.75 2.62
C SER A 247 -3.04 -26.89 3.36
N ALA A 248 -1.85 -27.44 3.59
CA ALA A 248 -0.65 -26.63 3.67
C ALA A 248 -0.64 -25.67 2.47
N LEU A 249 -0.50 -24.37 2.72
CA LEU A 249 -0.36 -23.39 1.64
C LEU A 249 0.93 -23.71 0.88
N LEU A 250 0.78 -24.39 -0.26
CA LEU A 250 1.82 -24.39 -1.26
C LEU A 250 1.70 -23.06 -1.98
N TRP A 251 2.58 -22.13 -1.62
CA TRP A 251 2.83 -20.98 -2.48
C TRP A 251 3.13 -21.51 -3.88
N PRO A 252 2.42 -21.02 -4.90
CA PRO A 252 2.50 -21.61 -6.22
C PRO A 252 3.92 -21.49 -6.77
N GLU A 253 4.39 -22.54 -7.43
CA GLU A 253 5.69 -22.51 -8.11
C GLU A 253 5.74 -21.42 -9.18
N ASP A 254 4.60 -21.14 -9.82
CA ASP A 254 4.46 -20.15 -10.88
C ASP A 254 3.09 -19.43 -10.77
N VAL A 255 3.10 -18.13 -11.01
CA VAL A 255 1.91 -17.26 -11.10
C VAL A 255 1.75 -16.66 -12.51
N ARG A 256 2.53 -17.17 -13.47
CA ARG A 256 2.54 -16.73 -14.87
C ARG A 256 2.85 -15.23 -14.97
N ASP A 257 2.09 -14.50 -15.77
CA ASP A 257 2.22 -13.07 -16.02
C ASP A 257 1.45 -12.19 -15.02
N ALA A 258 1.12 -12.72 -13.84
CA ALA A 258 0.38 -11.97 -12.83
C ALA A 258 1.11 -10.68 -12.42
N VAL A 259 0.33 -9.64 -12.13
CA VAL A 259 0.79 -8.47 -11.39
C VAL A 259 0.67 -8.79 -9.91
N VAL A 260 1.80 -8.89 -9.23
CA VAL A 260 1.89 -9.26 -7.82
C VAL A 260 2.00 -8.00 -6.96
N PHE A 261 1.06 -7.83 -6.05
CA PHE A 261 1.10 -6.78 -5.04
C PHE A 261 1.45 -7.39 -3.68
N ARG A 262 2.67 -7.14 -3.23
CA ARG A 262 3.12 -7.55 -1.89
C ARG A 262 2.50 -6.60 -0.85
N PHE A 263 1.55 -7.11 -0.08
CA PHE A 263 0.89 -6.34 0.97
C PHE A 263 1.68 -6.50 2.28
N GLY A 264 2.43 -5.46 2.64
CA GLY A 264 3.36 -5.46 3.76
C GLY A 264 4.80 -5.21 3.32
N TYR A 265 5.63 -4.84 4.28
CA TYR A 265 7.06 -4.62 4.09
C TYR A 265 7.82 -5.95 3.99
N CYS A 266 9.06 -5.93 3.50
CA CYS A 266 9.83 -7.16 3.25
C CYS A 266 10.01 -8.02 4.51
N ASP A 267 10.23 -7.40 5.66
CA ASP A 267 10.42 -8.06 6.96
C ASP A 267 9.15 -8.72 7.51
N CYS A 268 7.98 -8.41 6.94
CA CYS A 268 6.74 -9.11 7.26
C CYS A 268 6.68 -10.51 6.61
N PHE A 269 7.61 -10.83 5.70
CA PHE A 269 7.69 -12.11 5.02
C PHE A 269 8.96 -12.85 5.44
N ALA A 270 8.81 -14.15 5.73
CA ALA A 270 9.96 -15.01 5.98
C ALA A 270 10.89 -15.08 4.74
N PRO A 271 12.21 -15.27 4.91
CA PRO A 271 13.16 -15.27 3.79
C PRO A 271 12.82 -16.26 2.66
N ASP A 272 12.26 -17.42 2.99
CA ASP A 272 11.81 -18.41 2.01
C ASP A 272 10.64 -17.90 1.16
N LYS A 273 9.75 -17.09 1.73
CA LYS A 273 8.65 -16.43 1.01
C LYS A 273 9.17 -15.31 0.10
N LEU A 274 10.16 -14.57 0.55
CA LEU A 274 10.80 -13.53 -0.28
C LEU A 274 11.40 -14.13 -1.57
N ALA A 275 11.96 -15.35 -1.49
CA ALA A 275 12.49 -16.05 -2.65
C ALA A 275 11.42 -16.37 -3.73
N TYR A 276 10.14 -16.52 -3.36
CA TYR A 276 9.06 -16.71 -4.34
C TYR A 276 8.84 -15.46 -5.19
N PHE A 277 8.91 -14.26 -4.63
CA PHE A 277 8.74 -13.03 -5.41
C PHE A 277 9.80 -12.92 -6.51
N ALA A 278 11.08 -13.17 -6.16
CA ALA A 278 12.17 -13.17 -7.12
C ALA A 278 11.98 -14.24 -8.20
N LYS A 279 11.55 -15.44 -7.80
CA LYS A 279 11.29 -16.57 -8.71
C LYS A 279 10.12 -16.29 -9.66
N TRP A 280 9.01 -15.74 -9.17
CA TRP A 280 7.86 -15.37 -10.00
C TRP A 280 8.22 -14.26 -10.98
N GLN A 281 8.96 -13.25 -10.52
CA GLN A 281 9.44 -12.19 -11.40
C GLN A 281 10.35 -12.73 -12.52
N ALA A 282 11.26 -13.65 -12.19
CA ALA A 282 12.09 -14.33 -13.19
C ALA A 282 11.29 -15.19 -14.20
N ARG A 283 10.05 -15.56 -13.86
CA ARG A 283 9.12 -16.32 -14.73
C ARG A 283 8.10 -15.44 -15.46
N GLY A 284 8.20 -14.11 -15.33
CA GLY A 284 7.37 -13.16 -16.08
C GLY A 284 6.29 -12.45 -15.25
N ALA A 285 6.17 -12.74 -13.96
CA ALA A 285 5.31 -11.95 -13.09
C ALA A 285 5.83 -10.51 -12.96
N THR A 286 4.94 -9.55 -12.80
CA THR A 286 5.29 -8.16 -12.56
C THR A 286 5.05 -7.84 -11.09
N LEU A 287 6.09 -7.54 -10.31
CA LEU A 287 5.86 -6.93 -9.00
C LEU A 287 5.37 -5.49 -9.22
N LEU A 288 4.22 -5.14 -8.63
CA LEU A 288 3.59 -3.83 -8.82
C LEU A 288 4.52 -2.69 -8.38
N ASN A 289 5.33 -2.93 -7.36
CA ASN A 289 6.53 -2.16 -7.06
C ASN A 289 7.68 -3.13 -6.82
N PRO A 290 8.93 -2.78 -7.17
CA PRO A 290 10.03 -3.70 -6.96
C PRO A 290 10.18 -3.99 -5.47
N ALA A 291 10.63 -5.20 -5.16
CA ALA A 291 10.96 -5.57 -3.79
C ALA A 291 12.26 -4.86 -3.38
N SER A 292 12.17 -3.58 -3.07
CA SER A 292 13.31 -2.72 -2.81
C SER A 292 13.08 -1.90 -1.56
N PHE A 293 13.93 -2.09 -0.55
CA PHE A 293 13.90 -1.34 0.71
C PHE A 293 14.17 0.16 0.52
N ILE A 294 14.88 0.52 -0.56
CA ILE A 294 15.24 1.91 -0.89
C ILE A 294 14.05 2.81 -1.21
N LEU A 295 12.86 2.23 -1.31
CA LEU A 295 11.63 2.91 -1.59
C LEU A 295 10.91 3.30 -0.28
N ASP A 296 11.62 3.64 0.79
CA ASP A 296 10.96 4.24 1.95
C ASP A 296 10.38 5.61 1.59
N SER A 297 9.13 5.85 1.98
CA SER A 297 8.38 7.04 1.62
C SER A 297 9.09 8.35 1.97
N LYS A 298 9.74 8.40 3.13
CA LYS A 298 10.37 9.62 3.67
C LYS A 298 11.78 9.80 3.15
N VAL A 299 12.51 8.71 2.93
CA VAL A 299 13.85 8.77 2.31
C VAL A 299 13.74 9.29 0.87
N ILE A 300 12.75 8.82 0.10
CA ILE A 300 12.51 9.30 -1.26
C ILE A 300 12.17 10.79 -1.28
N MET A 301 11.35 11.26 -0.34
CA MET A 301 11.06 12.69 -0.18
C MET A 301 12.32 13.51 0.13
N ALA A 302 13.22 13.02 0.99
CA ALA A 302 14.49 13.68 1.29
C ALA A 302 15.42 13.76 0.06
N LEU A 303 15.44 12.71 -0.76
CA LEU A 303 16.33 12.61 -1.93
C LEU A 303 16.04 13.63 -3.04
N VAL A 304 14.85 14.26 -3.06
CA VAL A 304 14.50 15.33 -4.02
C VAL A 304 15.51 16.49 -4.01
N ARG A 305 16.17 16.72 -2.88
CA ARG A 305 17.15 17.80 -2.71
C ARG A 305 18.57 17.41 -3.11
N GLU A 306 18.84 16.12 -3.31
CA GLU A 306 20.19 15.67 -3.63
C GLU A 306 20.64 16.15 -5.01
N THR A 307 21.88 16.63 -5.08
CA THR A 307 22.39 17.28 -6.31
C THR A 307 22.38 16.32 -7.49
N ALA A 308 22.72 15.05 -7.28
CA ALA A 308 22.67 14.04 -8.33
C ALA A 308 21.24 13.81 -8.84
N VAL A 309 20.25 13.70 -7.96
CA VAL A 309 18.83 13.58 -8.35
C VAL A 309 18.40 14.80 -9.18
N ARG A 310 18.68 16.01 -8.69
CA ARG A 310 18.29 17.25 -9.37
C ARG A 310 18.94 17.44 -10.74
N ARG A 311 20.15 16.90 -10.96
CA ARG A 311 20.81 16.94 -12.29
C ARG A 311 20.17 16.00 -13.31
N HIS A 312 19.48 14.96 -12.86
CA HIS A 312 18.86 13.96 -13.74
C HIS A 312 17.40 14.27 -14.07
N LEU A 313 16.73 15.10 -13.27
CA LEU A 313 15.35 15.49 -13.50
C LEU A 313 15.26 16.79 -14.31
N SER A 314 14.21 16.91 -15.13
CA SER A 314 13.95 18.13 -15.88
C SER A 314 13.48 19.27 -14.96
N ALA A 315 13.66 20.52 -15.42
CA ALA A 315 13.22 21.70 -14.66
C ALA A 315 11.70 21.67 -14.36
N ASP A 316 10.88 21.17 -15.28
CA ASP A 316 9.43 21.07 -15.09
C ASP A 316 9.06 20.04 -14.01
N VAL A 317 9.74 18.89 -14.00
CA VAL A 317 9.56 17.86 -12.96
C VAL A 317 9.97 18.42 -11.61
N LEU A 318 11.15 19.05 -11.52
CA LEU A 318 11.63 19.66 -10.28
C LEU A 318 10.68 20.75 -9.77
N ALA A 319 10.12 21.59 -10.65
CA ALA A 319 9.16 22.62 -10.25
C ALA A 319 7.88 22.02 -9.66
N VAL A 320 7.44 20.86 -10.14
CA VAL A 320 6.31 20.13 -9.52
C VAL A 320 6.71 19.55 -8.16
N LEU A 321 7.85 18.86 -8.08
CA LEU A 321 8.32 18.23 -6.85
C LEU A 321 8.58 19.28 -5.75
N ASP A 322 9.27 20.38 -6.06
CA ASP A 322 9.59 21.46 -5.11
C ASP A 322 8.33 22.16 -4.56
N ARG A 323 7.21 22.14 -5.31
CA ARG A 323 5.93 22.66 -4.83
C ARG A 323 5.21 21.66 -3.93
N CYS A 324 5.27 20.37 -4.25
CA CYS A 324 4.41 19.38 -3.59
C CYS A 324 5.11 18.65 -2.44
N ILE A 325 6.42 18.44 -2.52
CA ILE A 325 7.17 17.72 -1.48
C ILE A 325 7.75 18.75 -0.51
N PRO A 326 7.36 18.72 0.77
CA PRO A 326 7.90 19.62 1.77
C PRO A 326 9.39 19.34 1.99
N GLU A 327 10.09 20.33 2.55
CA GLU A 327 11.46 20.15 2.96
C GLU A 327 11.57 18.96 3.93
N THR A 328 12.33 17.94 3.50
CA THR A 328 12.46 16.68 4.23
C THR A 328 13.94 16.41 4.45
N HIS A 329 14.30 16.09 5.69
CA HIS A 329 15.67 15.78 6.07
C HIS A 329 15.73 14.46 6.82
N LEU A 330 16.78 13.69 6.55
CA LEU A 330 17.15 12.60 7.45
C LEU A 330 17.81 13.19 8.70
N LEU A 331 17.30 12.87 9.88
CA LEU A 331 17.85 13.35 11.15
C LEU A 331 19.19 12.66 11.46
N GLN A 332 20.27 13.29 11.00
CA GLN A 332 21.65 12.88 11.29
C GLN A 332 22.37 14.00 12.07
N PRO A 333 23.26 13.68 13.03
CA PRO A 333 24.09 14.70 13.65
C PRO A 333 24.84 15.53 12.59
N PRO A 334 24.95 16.87 12.74
CA PRO A 334 24.47 17.68 13.87
C PRO A 334 23.05 18.28 13.70
N LEU A 335 22.32 17.91 12.65
CA LEU A 335 21.06 18.55 12.24
C LEU A 335 20.01 18.71 13.36
N PRO A 336 19.77 17.71 14.26
CA PRO A 336 18.78 17.88 15.33
C PRO A 336 19.01 19.10 16.21
N ALA A 337 20.26 19.48 16.47
CA ALA A 337 20.58 20.66 17.28
C ALA A 337 20.21 21.96 16.56
N ALA A 338 20.37 22.01 15.23
CA ALA A 338 19.99 23.16 14.42
C ALA A 338 18.46 23.32 14.35
N LEU A 339 17.74 22.20 14.15
CA LEU A 339 16.28 22.22 14.01
C LEU A 339 15.53 22.50 15.33
N LEU A 340 16.18 22.34 16.49
CA LEU A 340 15.55 22.59 17.79
C LEU A 340 15.08 24.05 17.94
N GLY A 341 15.80 25.00 17.33
CA GLY A 341 15.40 26.41 17.31
C GLY A 341 14.15 26.71 16.47
N GLU A 342 13.77 25.78 15.59
CA GLU A 342 12.65 25.90 14.66
C GLU A 342 11.58 24.83 14.90
N LYS A 343 11.59 24.17 16.07
CA LYS A 343 10.80 22.95 16.34
C LYS A 343 9.32 23.01 15.95
N ASP A 344 8.69 24.19 15.98
CA ASP A 344 7.27 24.36 15.66
C ASP A 344 7.00 24.36 14.14
N ALA A 345 8.04 24.49 13.32
CA ALA A 345 7.98 24.39 11.85
C ALA A 345 8.25 22.97 11.32
N TRP A 346 8.63 22.04 12.20
CA TRP A 346 9.11 20.70 11.83
C TRP A 346 8.27 19.61 12.49
N ILE A 347 8.08 18.50 11.77
CA ILE A 347 7.49 17.26 12.30
C ILE A 347 8.56 16.18 12.21
N ILE A 348 8.78 15.45 13.30
CA ILE A 348 9.65 14.29 13.32
C ILE A 348 8.79 13.08 12.99
N LYS A 349 9.17 12.35 11.94
CA LYS A 349 8.54 11.09 11.56
C LYS A 349 9.56 9.97 11.51
N TYR A 350 9.14 8.77 11.89
CA TYR A 350 9.95 7.56 11.73
C TYR A 350 9.97 7.12 10.27
N ALA A 351 11.15 6.75 9.76
CA ALA A 351 11.25 5.98 8.53
C ALA A 351 10.77 4.54 8.80
N GLY A 352 10.23 3.87 7.79
CA GLY A 352 9.57 2.56 7.93
C GLY A 352 10.47 1.39 8.34
N PHE A 353 11.76 1.60 8.57
CA PHE A 353 12.75 0.52 8.74
C PHE A 353 13.72 0.78 9.91
N ASP A 354 13.22 1.02 11.13
CA ASP A 354 14.09 1.12 12.31
C ASP A 354 14.50 -0.24 12.91
N GLY A 355 14.17 -1.35 12.24
CA GLY A 355 14.53 -2.71 12.65
C GLY A 355 13.57 -3.33 13.67
N ASP A 356 12.73 -2.52 14.32
CA ASP A 356 11.72 -2.98 15.30
C ASP A 356 10.31 -3.02 14.70
N ASN A 357 10.19 -2.76 13.39
CA ASN A 357 8.91 -2.73 12.68
C ASN A 357 7.89 -1.75 13.30
N GLN A 358 8.39 -0.75 14.06
CA GLN A 358 7.57 0.27 14.71
C GLN A 358 7.54 1.53 13.87
N ALA A 359 6.78 1.50 12.78
CA ALA A 359 6.41 2.71 12.07
C ALA A 359 4.94 2.68 11.63
N TRP A 360 4.03 2.85 12.59
CA TRP A 360 2.63 3.16 12.33
C TRP A 360 2.14 4.27 13.26
N GLY A 361 2.12 5.51 12.72
CA GLY A 361 1.39 6.63 13.30
C GLY A 361 2.18 7.94 13.41
N GLY A 362 1.94 8.85 12.46
CA GLY A 362 2.09 10.31 12.64
C GLY A 362 3.43 10.91 12.26
#